data_AF-A0A495M386-F1
#
_entry.id   AF-A0A495M386-F1
#
_cell.length_a   1.000
_cell.length_b   1.000
_cell.length_c   1.000
_cell.angle_alpha   90.00
_cell.angle_beta   90.00
_cell.angle_gamma   90.00
#
_symmetry.space_group_name_H-M   'P 1'
#
loop_
_entity.id
_entity.type
_entity.pdbx_description
1 polymer ?
#
loop_
_entity_poly.entity_id
_entity_poly.type
_entity_poly.pdbx_seq_one_letter_code
_entity_poly.pdbx_strand_id
1 'polypeptide(L)'
;MYDFSGGKESDISIITDKGKLSETVNQQVILDEKTSKQLSLKLGSKLSYGTGTASCFDPHLGFVYYLKGKVVAHVSVCLQCNRLRSSVTIPAQKQGKTGNGDEAYYLLDGMSDSFKQYLNNLVIKYKFSHPL
;
A
#
# COMPACT_ATOMS: atom_id res chain seq x y z
N MET A 1 6.85 8.24 3.47
CA MET A 1 6.79 7.36 2.28
C MET A 1 8.17 6.75 2.14
N TYR A 2 8.22 5.46 1.86
CA TYR A 2 9.42 4.64 1.98
C TYR A 2 9.59 3.80 0.74
N ASP A 3 10.81 3.78 0.23
CA ASP A 3 11.31 2.79 -0.70
C ASP A 3 11.98 1.70 0.13
N PHE A 4 11.61 0.45 -0.13
CA PHE A 4 12.11 -0.70 0.60
C PHE A 4 12.02 -1.93 -0.29
N SER A 5 12.73 -3.00 0.03
CA SER A 5 12.59 -4.27 -0.69
C SER A 5 11.85 -5.29 0.17
N GLY A 6 10.65 -5.65 -0.25
CA GLY A 6 9.85 -6.72 0.36
C GLY A 6 10.14 -8.11 -0.23
N GLY A 7 9.26 -9.07 0.10
CA GLY A 7 9.12 -10.30 -0.69
C GLY A 7 10.11 -11.45 -0.43
N LYS A 8 11.25 -11.24 0.26
CA LYS A 8 12.18 -12.32 0.66
C LYS A 8 12.27 -12.48 2.19
N GLU A 9 12.08 -13.71 2.63
CA GLU A 9 12.36 -14.32 3.95
C GLU A 9 11.88 -13.69 5.27
N SER A 10 11.44 -12.42 5.38
CA SER A 10 10.67 -12.02 6.59
C SER A 10 9.90 -10.70 6.60
N ASP A 11 9.96 -9.79 5.63
CA ASP A 11 9.20 -8.52 5.76
C ASP A 11 8.44 -8.15 4.48
N ILE A 12 7.26 -8.77 4.31
CA ILE A 12 6.25 -8.36 3.31
C ILE A 12 5.53 -7.04 3.69
N SER A 13 6.05 -6.32 4.67
CA SER A 13 5.48 -5.11 5.25
C SER A 13 6.57 -4.07 5.50
N ILE A 14 6.23 -2.79 5.35
CA ILE A 14 7.15 -1.67 5.65
C ILE A 14 7.41 -1.54 7.15
N ILE A 15 6.49 -2.05 7.97
CA ILE A 15 6.65 -2.20 9.41
C ILE A 15 6.64 -3.69 9.73
N THR A 16 7.72 -4.16 10.35
CA THR A 16 7.91 -5.53 10.81
C THR A 16 6.91 -5.88 11.90
N ASP A 17 6.72 -7.17 12.17
CA ASP A 17 5.85 -7.65 13.26
C ASP A 17 6.30 -7.16 14.66
N LYS A 18 7.56 -6.71 14.78
CA LYS A 18 8.12 -6.08 15.99
C LYS A 18 7.80 -4.58 16.09
N GLY A 19 7.01 -4.03 15.17
CA GLY A 19 6.63 -2.62 15.14
C GLY A 19 7.75 -1.67 14.69
N LYS A 20 8.82 -2.20 14.07
CA LYS A 20 9.96 -1.43 13.55
C LYS A 20 9.87 -1.25 12.04
N LEU A 21 10.45 -0.19 11.50
CA LEU A 21 10.66 -0.08 10.04
C LEU A 21 11.46 -1.28 9.54
N SER A 22 11.12 -1.75 8.33
CA SER A 22 11.91 -2.78 7.64
C SER A 22 13.37 -2.37 7.54
N GLU A 23 14.27 -3.32 7.76
CA GLU A 23 15.71 -3.12 7.60
C GLU A 23 16.11 -2.94 6.13
N THR A 24 15.22 -3.27 5.19
CA THR A 24 15.41 -3.11 3.75
C THR A 24 15.03 -1.73 3.22
N VAL A 25 14.64 -0.79 4.10
CA VAL A 25 14.39 0.60 3.71
C VAL A 25 15.68 1.23 3.20
N ASN A 26 15.68 1.66 1.94
CA ASN A 26 16.83 2.29 1.30
C ASN A 26 16.63 3.81 1.14
N GLN A 27 15.39 4.29 1.09
CA GLN A 27 15.07 5.71 0.94
C GLN A 27 13.74 6.05 1.63
N GLN A 28 13.66 7.27 2.16
CA GLN A 28 12.43 7.82 2.72
C GLN A 28 12.23 9.27 2.31
N VAL A 29 10.97 9.67 2.19
CA VAL A 29 10.55 11.07 2.01
C VAL A 29 9.34 11.37 2.89
N ILE A 30 9.31 12.59 3.42
CA ILE A 30 8.12 13.13 4.07
C ILE A 30 7.26 13.77 2.98
N LEU A 31 6.01 13.32 2.87
CA LEU A 31 5.06 13.90 1.92
C LEU A 31 4.59 15.26 2.43
N ASP A 32 4.45 16.22 1.53
CA ASP A 32 3.79 17.48 1.84
C ASP A 32 2.30 17.26 2.20
N GLU A 33 1.69 18.26 2.84
CA GLU A 33 0.30 18.19 3.33
C GLU A 33 -0.69 17.90 2.19
N LYS A 34 -0.50 18.55 1.03
CA LYS A 34 -1.38 18.37 -0.13
C LYS A 34 -1.32 16.93 -0.64
N THR A 35 -0.13 16.38 -0.81
CA THR A 35 0.12 15.04 -1.33
C THR A 35 -0.38 13.99 -0.34
N SER A 36 -0.09 14.14 0.96
CA SER A 36 -0.55 13.20 2.00
C SER A 36 -2.07 13.20 2.16
N LYS A 37 -2.73 14.37 2.07
CA LYS A 37 -4.20 14.47 2.07
C LYS A 37 -4.80 13.81 0.83
N GLN A 38 -4.24 14.05 -0.35
CA GLN A 38 -4.70 13.41 -1.59
C GLN A 38 -4.53 11.89 -1.55
N LEU A 39 -3.40 11.39 -1.04
CA LEU A 39 -3.16 9.96 -0.85
C LEU A 39 -4.22 9.36 0.08
N SER A 40 -4.49 10.01 1.22
CA SER A 40 -5.48 9.54 2.21
C SER A 40 -6.89 9.48 1.61
N LEU A 41 -7.28 10.51 0.83
CA LEU A 41 -8.56 10.53 0.11
C LEU A 41 -8.66 9.41 -0.92
N LYS A 42 -7.58 9.13 -1.65
CA LYS A 42 -7.54 8.02 -2.61
C LYS A 42 -7.62 6.67 -1.90
N LEU A 43 -6.86 6.44 -0.83
CA LEU A 43 -6.96 5.21 -0.03
C LEU A 43 -8.38 4.99 0.52
N GLY A 44 -9.07 6.06 0.91
CA GLY A 44 -10.45 6.00 1.41
C GLY A 44 -11.54 5.87 0.35
N SER A 45 -11.22 5.99 -0.94
CA SER A 45 -12.21 6.02 -2.02
C SER A 45 -12.42 4.66 -2.66
N LYS A 46 -13.69 4.24 -2.82
CA LYS A 46 -14.02 3.02 -3.56
C LYS A 46 -13.55 3.08 -5.02
N LEU A 47 -13.49 4.26 -5.63
CA LEU A 47 -13.03 4.43 -7.02
C LEU A 47 -11.52 4.13 -7.20
N SER A 48 -10.78 4.03 -6.10
CA SER A 48 -9.38 3.66 -6.11
C SER A 48 -9.16 2.14 -6.20
N TYR A 49 -10.22 1.34 -6.13
CA TYR A 49 -10.17 -0.12 -6.17
C TYR A 49 -11.19 -0.70 -7.14
N GLY A 50 -11.34 -2.02 -7.16
CA GLY A 50 -12.32 -2.71 -8.01
C GLY A 50 -11.68 -3.53 -9.14
N THR A 51 -10.38 -3.82 -9.07
CA THR A 51 -9.66 -4.58 -10.09
C THR A 51 -9.02 -5.84 -9.50
N GLY A 52 -8.58 -6.76 -10.37
CA GLY A 52 -7.90 -7.98 -9.95
C GLY A 52 -6.46 -7.75 -9.49
N THR A 53 -5.94 -8.68 -8.69
CA THR A 53 -4.55 -8.69 -8.20
C THR A 53 -3.81 -9.93 -8.67
N ALA A 54 -2.48 -9.85 -8.78
CA ALA A 54 -1.66 -11.05 -8.87
C ALA A 54 -1.66 -11.82 -7.53
N SER A 55 -1.30 -13.11 -7.57
CA SER A 55 -1.16 -13.94 -6.36
C SER A 55 0.10 -13.59 -5.55
N CYS A 56 1.15 -13.09 -6.21
CA CYS A 56 2.38 -12.67 -5.57
C CYS A 56 2.20 -11.38 -4.75
N PHE A 57 3.13 -11.14 -3.82
CA PHE A 57 3.20 -9.87 -3.10
C PHE A 57 4.66 -9.52 -2.77
N ASP A 58 5.27 -8.75 -3.67
CA ASP A 58 6.64 -8.24 -3.54
C ASP A 58 6.61 -6.71 -3.45
N PRO A 59 6.30 -6.14 -2.27
CA PRO A 59 6.07 -4.70 -2.15
C PRO A 59 7.39 -3.93 -2.11
N HIS A 60 7.44 -2.82 -2.87
CA HIS A 60 8.59 -1.90 -2.88
C HIS A 60 8.24 -0.47 -2.45
N LEU A 61 6.97 -0.23 -2.08
CA LEU A 61 6.47 1.08 -1.70
C LEU A 61 5.73 1.02 -0.37
N GLY A 62 6.17 1.81 0.60
CA GLY A 62 5.61 1.90 1.94
C GLY A 62 5.07 3.29 2.28
N PHE A 63 3.92 3.35 2.95
CA PHE A 63 3.41 4.55 3.61
C PHE A 63 3.27 4.26 5.10
N VAL A 64 3.86 5.10 5.94
CA VAL A 64 3.78 4.97 7.41
C VAL A 64 3.22 6.26 7.97
N TYR A 65 2.22 6.13 8.83
CA TYR A 65 1.54 7.21 9.51
C TYR A 65 2.04 7.27 10.94
N TYR A 66 2.45 8.46 11.36
CA TYR A 66 2.99 8.71 12.69
C TYR A 66 2.06 9.64 13.49
N LEU A 67 1.86 9.33 14.76
CA LEU A 67 1.22 10.21 15.75
C LEU A 67 2.16 10.33 16.95
N LYS A 68 2.60 11.55 17.26
CA LYS A 68 3.55 11.83 18.36
C LYS A 68 4.80 10.94 18.29
N GLY A 69 5.35 10.75 17.10
CA GLY A 69 6.55 9.93 16.84
C GLY A 69 6.32 8.42 16.85
N LYS A 70 5.10 7.93 17.11
CA LYS A 70 4.76 6.50 17.10
C LYS A 70 4.05 6.12 15.82
N VAL A 71 4.36 4.95 15.27
CA VAL A 71 3.63 4.36 14.14
C VAL A 71 2.20 4.04 14.59
N VAL A 72 1.20 4.54 13.84
CA VAL A 72 -0.23 4.26 14.10
C VAL A 72 -0.90 3.52 12.97
N ALA A 73 -0.36 3.60 11.76
CA ALA A 73 -0.80 2.81 10.63
C ALA A 73 0.33 2.69 9.59
N HIS A 74 0.27 1.65 8.77
CA HIS A 74 1.11 1.53 7.60
C HIS A 74 0.39 0.85 6.44
N VAL A 75 0.90 1.08 5.24
CA VAL A 75 0.45 0.48 3.99
C VAL A 75 1.68 0.05 3.21
N SER A 76 1.71 -1.22 2.81
CA SER A 76 2.70 -1.75 1.87
C SER A 76 2.05 -2.00 0.52
N VAL A 77 2.69 -1.56 -0.55
CA VAL A 77 2.16 -1.58 -1.90
C VAL A 77 3.12 -2.35 -2.81
N CYS A 78 2.58 -3.36 -3.50
CA CYS A 78 3.19 -3.98 -4.66
C CYS A 78 2.48 -3.46 -5.92
N LEU A 79 3.11 -2.53 -6.63
CA LEU A 79 2.53 -1.95 -7.84
C LEU A 79 2.37 -3.00 -8.95
N GLN A 80 3.36 -3.88 -9.13
CA GLN A 80 3.32 -4.96 -10.12
C GLN A 80 2.22 -5.99 -9.83
N CYS A 81 1.99 -6.30 -8.55
CA CYS A 81 0.94 -7.20 -8.11
C CYS A 81 -0.45 -6.55 -8.12
N ASN A 82 -0.50 -5.24 -8.40
CA ASN A 82 -1.69 -4.39 -8.27
C ASN A 82 -2.36 -4.47 -6.89
N ARG A 83 -1.57 -4.66 -5.84
CA ARG A 83 -2.07 -4.96 -4.49
C ARG A 83 -1.45 -4.06 -3.44
N LEU A 84 -2.23 -3.71 -2.43
CA LEU A 84 -1.72 -3.12 -1.19
C LEU A 84 -2.28 -3.85 0.02
N ARG A 85 -1.49 -3.89 1.10
CA ARG A 85 -1.87 -4.39 2.42
C ARG A 85 -1.75 -3.26 3.42
N SER A 86 -2.78 -3.06 4.23
CA SER A 86 -2.79 -2.05 5.28
C SER A 86 -2.87 -2.69 6.65
N SER A 87 -2.21 -2.06 7.62
CA SER A 87 -2.29 -2.43 9.04
C SER A 87 -3.63 -2.08 9.69
N VAL A 88 -4.43 -1.25 9.02
CA VAL A 88 -5.78 -0.88 9.44
C VAL A 88 -6.77 -1.28 8.34
N THR A 89 -8.01 -1.55 8.72
CA THR A 89 -9.04 -1.85 7.72
C THR A 89 -9.31 -0.61 6.86
N ILE A 90 -9.22 -0.75 5.54
CA ILE A 90 -9.66 0.24 4.56
C ILE A 90 -10.97 -0.28 3.94
N PRO A 91 -12.15 0.19 4.36
CA PRO A 91 -13.43 -0.34 3.87
C PRO A 91 -13.59 -0.22 2.35
N ALA A 92 -12.97 0.78 1.73
CA ALA A 92 -13.01 0.99 0.28
C ALA A 92 -12.38 -0.14 -0.54
N GLN A 93 -11.46 -0.92 0.04
CA GLN A 93 -10.84 -2.08 -0.64
C GLN A 93 -11.80 -3.27 -0.77
N LYS A 94 -12.79 -3.38 0.10
CA LYS A 94 -13.68 -4.55 0.21
C LYS A 94 -14.73 -4.54 -0.91
N GLN A 95 -14.31 -4.85 -2.14
CA GLN A 95 -15.16 -4.85 -3.34
C GLN A 95 -15.21 -6.20 -4.03
N GLY A 96 -16.30 -6.45 -4.76
CA GLY A 96 -16.53 -7.74 -5.41
C GLY A 96 -16.66 -8.86 -4.38
N LYS A 97 -17.53 -8.68 -3.36
CA LYS A 97 -17.81 -9.71 -2.36
C LYS A 97 -18.33 -10.96 -3.08
N THR A 98 -17.75 -12.11 -2.79
CA THR A 98 -18.10 -13.42 -3.35
C THR A 98 -18.13 -14.44 -2.21
N GLY A 99 -18.94 -15.48 -2.34
CA GLY A 99 -19.16 -16.46 -1.27
C GLY A 99 -20.20 -15.99 -0.23
N ASN A 100 -20.49 -16.85 0.75
CA ASN A 100 -21.48 -16.63 1.80
C ASN A 100 -20.90 -17.06 3.17
N GLY A 101 -21.42 -16.48 4.26
CA GLY A 101 -20.96 -16.82 5.62
C GLY A 101 -19.46 -16.57 5.81
N ASP A 102 -18.79 -17.52 6.46
CA ASP A 102 -17.34 -17.48 6.75
C ASP A 102 -16.46 -17.64 5.50
N GLU A 103 -17.03 -18.09 4.38
CA GLU A 103 -16.33 -18.23 3.09
C GLU A 103 -16.40 -16.95 2.24
N ALA A 104 -16.96 -15.85 2.76
CA ALA A 104 -17.05 -14.62 2.00
C ALA A 104 -15.67 -13.96 1.83
N TYR A 105 -15.24 -13.73 0.58
CA TYR A 105 -14.01 -13.02 0.23
C TYR A 105 -14.26 -11.94 -0.81
N TYR A 106 -13.23 -11.13 -1.10
CA TYR A 106 -13.31 -9.99 -2.02
C TYR A 106 -12.38 -10.23 -3.21
N LEU A 107 -12.95 -10.39 -4.40
CA LEU A 107 -12.20 -10.67 -5.63
C LEU A 107 -11.60 -9.41 -6.29
N LEU A 108 -12.12 -8.23 -5.94
CA LEU A 108 -11.82 -6.98 -6.63
C LEU A 108 -11.20 -5.95 -5.67
N ASP A 109 -10.27 -6.40 -4.82
CA ASP A 109 -9.57 -5.57 -3.82
C ASP A 109 -8.32 -4.85 -4.37
N GLY A 110 -7.97 -5.11 -5.64
CA GLY A 110 -6.86 -4.48 -6.35
C GLY A 110 -7.13 -3.01 -6.69
N MET A 111 -6.05 -2.28 -6.99
CA MET A 111 -6.10 -0.84 -7.26
C MET A 111 -6.63 -0.55 -8.67
N SER A 112 -7.47 0.48 -8.82
CA SER A 112 -7.86 0.96 -10.15
C SER A 112 -6.65 1.54 -10.89
N ASP A 113 -6.68 1.55 -12.22
CA ASP A 113 -5.56 2.07 -13.01
C ASP A 113 -5.21 3.52 -12.65
N SER A 114 -6.21 4.35 -12.41
CA SER A 114 -6.00 5.74 -11.98
C SER A 114 -5.30 5.86 -10.62
N PHE A 115 -5.55 4.93 -9.69
CA PHE A 115 -4.90 4.93 -8.39
C PHE A 115 -3.48 4.38 -8.49
N LYS A 116 -3.30 3.27 -9.21
CA LYS A 116 -1.99 2.69 -9.51
C LYS A 116 -1.06 3.70 -10.21
N GLN A 117 -1.55 4.42 -11.23
CA GLN A 117 -0.82 5.49 -11.90
C GLN A 117 -0.48 6.65 -10.94
N TYR A 118 -1.41 7.06 -10.08
CA TYR A 118 -1.14 8.08 -9.07
C TYR A 118 0.03 7.67 -8.15
N LEU A 119 0.03 6.42 -7.67
CA LEU A 119 1.13 5.91 -6.83
C LEU A 119 2.44 5.82 -7.62
N ASN A 120 2.40 5.34 -8.87
CA ASN A 120 3.59 5.29 -9.72
C ASN A 120 4.20 6.68 -9.96
N ASN A 121 3.35 7.69 -10.18
CA ASN A 121 3.82 9.08 -10.34
C ASN A 121 4.52 9.60 -9.08
N LEU A 122 4.12 9.16 -7.88
CA LEU A 122 4.86 9.48 -6.65
C LEU A 122 6.22 8.78 -6.62
N VAL A 123 6.28 7.49 -6.98
CA VAL A 123 7.52 6.72 -7.07
C VAL A 123 8.51 7.40 -8.03
N ILE A 124 8.06 7.80 -9.23
CA ILE A 124 8.85 8.53 -10.21
C ILE A 124 9.28 9.90 -9.67
N LYS A 125 8.35 10.69 -9.12
CA LYS A 125 8.63 12.03 -8.57
C LYS A 125 9.74 12.00 -7.52
N TYR A 126 9.73 11.00 -6.65
CA TYR A 126 10.70 10.85 -5.56
C TYR A 126 11.90 9.96 -5.91
N LYS A 127 12.01 9.53 -7.17
CA LYS A 127 13.12 8.70 -7.69
C LYS A 127 13.31 7.38 -6.94
N PHE A 128 12.21 6.76 -6.53
CA PHE A 128 12.22 5.44 -5.90
C PHE A 128 12.55 4.37 -6.93
N SER A 129 13.11 3.26 -6.46
CA SER A 129 13.80 2.24 -7.26
C SER A 129 12.89 1.38 -8.15
N HIS A 130 11.58 1.32 -7.87
CA HIS A 130 10.64 0.41 -8.55
C HIS A 130 9.42 1.14 -9.14
N PRO A 131 9.59 2.04 -10.14
CA PRO A 131 8.46 2.53 -10.93
C PRO A 131 7.87 1.38 -11.78
N LEU A 132 6.58 1.49 -12.09
CA LEU A 132 5.93 0.73 -13.17
C LEU A 132 6.36 1.25 -14.53
#